data_AF-A0A917YJD7-F1
#
_entry.id   AF-A0A917YJD7-F1
#
_cell.length_a   1.000
_cell.length_b   1.000
_cell.length_c   1.000
_cell.angle_alpha   90.00
_cell.angle_beta   90.00
_cell.angle_gamma   90.00
#
_symmetry.space_group_name_H-M   'P 1'
#
loop_
_entity.id
_entity.type
_entity.pdbx_description
1 polymer ?
#
loop_
_entity_poly.entity_id
_entity_poly.type
_entity_poly.pdbx_seq_one_letter_code
_entity_poly.pdbx_strand_id
1 'polypeptide(L)'
;MKLDALFLAGVATGLSACAAAPARAPEVAAETAAFPVTVEGVSYQAIVTPGAFGQALTGAGAQTVAGRTIRVAPLAYDQGKRAKDVAQRACDQARGRFQPQALGRFAGNEWIFEGGCA
;
A
#
# COMPACT_ATOMS: atom_id res chain seq x y z
N MET A 1 36.18 -46.61 51.83
CA MET A 1 34.81 -47.00 51.43
C MET A 1 33.80 -46.11 52.15
N LYS A 2 33.14 -45.23 51.39
CA LYS A 2 31.79 -44.68 51.65
C LYS A 2 31.36 -44.02 50.34
N LEU A 3 30.40 -44.66 49.65
CA LEU A 3 29.62 -44.09 48.56
C LEU A 3 28.50 -43.29 49.19
N ASP A 4 28.21 -42.09 48.69
CA ASP A 4 26.89 -41.44 48.74
C ASP A 4 26.89 -40.37 47.63
N ALA A 5 26.28 -40.67 46.48
CA ALA A 5 24.85 -40.51 46.16
C ALA A 5 24.63 -39.22 45.35
N LEU A 6 24.66 -39.41 44.03
CA LEU A 6 24.07 -38.54 43.03
C LEU A 6 22.62 -38.20 43.41
N PHE A 7 22.29 -36.92 43.51
CA PHE A 7 20.92 -36.46 43.27
C PHE A 7 20.93 -35.20 42.41
N LEU A 8 20.61 -35.42 41.14
CA LEU A 8 20.14 -34.44 40.17
C LEU A 8 18.83 -33.81 40.67
N ALA A 9 18.76 -32.49 40.66
CA ALA A 9 17.49 -31.77 40.64
C ALA A 9 17.64 -30.55 39.73
N GLY A 10 17.46 -30.79 38.42
CA GLY A 10 17.32 -29.72 37.43
C GLY A 10 15.95 -29.07 37.59
N VAL A 11 15.92 -27.80 37.98
CA VAL A 11 14.70 -26.99 37.96
C VAL A 11 14.54 -26.47 36.53
N ALA A 12 13.81 -27.23 35.71
CA ALA A 12 13.35 -26.74 34.41
C ALA A 12 12.16 -25.80 34.65
N THR A 13 12.40 -24.50 34.60
CA THR A 13 11.37 -23.46 34.55
C THR A 13 10.59 -23.57 33.25
N GLY A 14 9.48 -24.32 33.27
CA GLY A 14 8.51 -24.37 32.19
C GLY A 14 7.70 -23.08 32.14
N LEU A 15 8.20 -22.07 31.44
CA LEU A 15 7.41 -20.91 31.03
C LEU A 15 6.47 -21.34 29.89
N SER A 16 5.33 -21.91 30.26
CA SER A 16 4.21 -22.14 29.34
C SER A 16 3.52 -20.80 29.06
N ALA A 17 4.16 -19.97 28.23
CA ALA A 17 3.56 -18.76 27.72
C ALA A 17 2.66 -19.13 26.53
N CYS A 18 1.35 -18.98 26.73
CA CYS A 18 0.35 -18.98 25.68
C CYS A 18 0.69 -17.90 24.64
N ALA A 19 1.46 -18.25 23.61
CA ALA A 19 1.57 -17.45 22.41
C ALA A 19 0.31 -17.67 21.58
N ALA A 20 -0.80 -17.06 22.01
CA ALA A 20 -1.94 -16.86 21.14
C ALA A 20 -1.46 -15.96 20.00
N ALA A 21 -1.17 -16.57 18.85
CA ALA A 21 -0.87 -15.82 17.63
C ALA A 21 -2.02 -14.83 17.42
N PRO A 22 -1.75 -13.53 17.23
CA PRO A 22 -2.80 -12.58 16.91
C PRO A 22 -3.48 -13.09 15.65
N ALA A 23 -4.79 -13.38 15.76
CA ALA A 23 -5.61 -13.68 14.60
C ALA A 23 -5.46 -12.50 13.64
N ARG A 24 -4.85 -12.73 12.47
CA ARG A 24 -4.84 -11.72 11.40
C ARG A 24 -6.28 -11.35 11.14
N ALA A 25 -6.63 -10.09 11.39
CA ALA A 25 -7.92 -9.57 11.00
C ALA A 25 -8.11 -9.88 9.50
N PRO A 26 -9.31 -10.31 9.07
CA PRO A 26 -9.56 -10.55 7.66
C PRO A 26 -9.26 -9.26 6.89
N GLU A 27 -8.27 -9.33 6.02
CA GLU A 27 -7.91 -8.26 5.11
C GLU A 27 -9.10 -8.09 4.16
N VAL A 28 -9.90 -7.04 4.37
CA VAL A 28 -10.99 -6.70 3.45
C VAL A 28 -10.33 -6.43 2.11
N ALA A 29 -10.53 -7.33 1.15
CA ALA A 29 -9.99 -7.18 -0.19
C ALA A 29 -10.41 -5.81 -0.72
N ALA A 30 -9.44 -4.94 -0.97
CA ALA A 30 -9.72 -3.64 -1.56
C ALA A 30 -10.41 -3.87 -2.92
N GLU A 31 -11.55 -3.23 -3.16
CA GLU A 31 -12.30 -3.44 -4.39
C GLU A 31 -11.78 -2.52 -5.50
N THR A 32 -11.87 -2.98 -6.75
CA THR A 32 -11.64 -2.14 -7.93
C THR A 32 -12.85 -1.23 -8.12
N ALA A 33 -12.62 0.09 -8.15
CA ALA A 33 -13.69 1.07 -8.31
C ALA A 33 -13.31 2.16 -9.32
N ALA A 34 -14.31 2.62 -10.07
CA ALA A 34 -14.19 3.66 -11.09
C ALA A 34 -14.79 4.97 -10.57
N PHE A 35 -14.04 6.07 -10.71
CA PHE A 35 -14.37 7.39 -10.20
C PHE A 35 -14.36 8.42 -11.34
N PRO A 36 -15.52 8.95 -11.75
CA PRO A 36 -15.54 10.10 -12.64
C PRO A 36 -15.02 11.34 -11.89
N VAL A 37 -14.10 12.07 -12.50
CA VAL A 37 -13.48 13.25 -11.90
C VAL A 37 -13.48 14.39 -12.91
N THR A 38 -13.98 15.54 -12.50
CA THR A 38 -13.93 16.76 -13.32
C THR A 38 -12.88 17.72 -12.76
N VAL A 39 -11.97 18.18 -13.63
CA VAL A 39 -10.95 19.19 -13.33
C VAL A 39 -11.01 20.25 -14.42
N GLU A 40 -11.23 21.51 -14.03
CA GLU A 40 -11.31 22.66 -14.95
C GLU A 40 -12.31 22.45 -16.11
N GLY A 41 -13.44 21.82 -15.82
CA GLY A 41 -14.49 21.55 -16.82
C GLY A 41 -14.22 20.36 -17.73
N VAL A 42 -13.08 19.67 -17.61
CA VAL A 42 -12.78 18.44 -18.36
C VAL A 42 -13.03 17.23 -17.47
N SER A 43 -13.72 16.22 -18.02
CA SER A 43 -14.03 14.97 -17.32
C SER A 43 -13.02 13.89 -17.64
N TYR A 44 -12.57 13.22 -16.58
CA TYR A 44 -11.63 12.12 -16.58
C TYR A 44 -12.26 10.91 -15.92
N GLN A 45 -11.80 9.73 -16.32
CA GLN A 45 -12.08 8.48 -15.65
C GLN A 45 -10.84 8.06 -14.87
N ALA A 46 -10.99 7.93 -13.55
CA ALA A 46 -10.00 7.31 -12.71
C ALA A 46 -10.47 5.91 -12.30
N ILE A 47 -9.55 4.96 -12.17
CA ILE A 47 -9.81 3.62 -11.64
C ILE A 47 -8.84 3.38 -10.50
N VAL A 48 -9.36 3.07 -9.31
CA VAL A 48 -8.56 2.68 -8.14
C VAL A 48 -8.71 1.18 -7.95
N THR A 49 -7.60 0.44 -7.94
CA THR A 49 -7.60 -1.02 -7.77
C THR A 49 -6.59 -1.41 -6.70
N PRO A 50 -6.72 -2.60 -6.08
CA PRO A 50 -5.55 -3.28 -5.52
C PRO A 50 -4.43 -3.28 -6.55
N GLY A 51 -3.21 -3.14 -6.09
CA GLY A 51 -2.09 -3.03 -7.00
C GLY A 51 -0.77 -3.34 -6.35
N ALA A 52 0.26 -3.38 -7.19
CA ALA A 52 1.64 -3.49 -6.74
C ALA A 52 2.01 -2.28 -5.87
N PHE A 53 3.00 -2.49 -5.01
CA PHE A 53 3.66 -1.37 -4.37
C PHE A 53 4.31 -0.49 -5.43
N GLY A 54 4.12 0.83 -5.27
CA GLY A 54 4.77 1.81 -6.11
C GLY A 54 6.17 2.14 -5.65
N GLN A 55 6.74 3.14 -6.29
CA GLN A 55 8.02 3.73 -5.91
C GLN A 55 7.87 5.23 -5.67
N ALA A 56 8.64 5.76 -4.75
CA ALA A 56 8.78 7.19 -4.49
C ALA A 56 10.27 7.56 -4.51
N LEU A 57 10.60 8.72 -5.08
CA LEU A 57 11.97 9.24 -5.04
C LEU A 57 12.18 10.03 -3.76
N THR A 58 13.17 9.63 -2.97
CA THR A 58 13.57 10.28 -1.73
C THR A 58 15.02 10.75 -1.83
N GLY A 59 15.51 11.49 -0.82
CA GLY A 59 16.94 11.83 -0.72
C GLY A 59 17.85 10.61 -0.60
N ALA A 60 17.33 9.46 -0.18
CA ALA A 60 18.06 8.18 -0.10
C ALA A 60 17.90 7.31 -1.35
N GLY A 61 17.28 7.84 -2.43
CA GLY A 61 16.97 7.10 -3.65
C GLY A 61 15.52 6.62 -3.73
N ALA A 62 15.26 5.67 -4.63
CA ALA A 62 13.93 5.09 -4.82
C ALA A 62 13.54 4.21 -3.62
N GLN A 63 12.36 4.47 -3.05
CA GLN A 63 11.81 3.73 -1.92
C GLN A 63 10.43 3.17 -2.28
N THR A 64 10.09 2.02 -1.73
CA THR A 64 8.78 1.39 -1.93
C THR A 64 7.68 2.17 -1.21
N VAL A 65 6.55 2.39 -1.88
CA VAL A 65 5.34 2.97 -1.28
C VAL A 65 4.17 2.01 -1.41
N ALA A 66 3.58 1.65 -0.28
CA ALA A 66 2.44 0.76 -0.23
C ALA A 66 1.13 1.51 -0.51
N GLY A 67 0.19 0.88 -1.22
CA GLY A 67 -1.13 1.46 -1.49
C GLY A 67 -1.78 0.85 -2.72
N ARG A 68 -2.99 1.29 -3.00
CA ARG A 68 -3.76 0.98 -4.20
C ARG A 68 -3.19 1.71 -5.41
N THR A 69 -3.35 1.12 -6.59
CA THR A 69 -2.98 1.73 -7.87
C THR A 69 -4.11 2.62 -8.36
N ILE A 70 -3.76 3.80 -8.89
CA ILE A 70 -4.69 4.70 -9.56
C ILE A 70 -4.31 4.77 -11.04
N ARG A 71 -5.25 4.50 -11.95
CA ARG A 71 -5.12 4.75 -13.39
C ARG A 71 -6.02 5.89 -13.79
N VAL A 72 -5.53 6.83 -14.60
CA VAL A 72 -6.28 8.02 -15.01
C VAL A 72 -6.20 8.21 -16.52
N ALA A 73 -7.36 8.31 -17.16
CA ALA A 73 -7.50 8.57 -18.59
C ALA A 73 -8.75 9.44 -18.87
N PRO A 74 -8.86 10.05 -20.05
CA PRO A 74 -7.81 10.19 -21.07
C PRO A 74 -6.84 11.32 -20.70
N LEU A 75 -5.55 11.11 -20.88
CA LEU A 75 -4.52 12.12 -20.67
C LEU A 75 -3.37 11.97 -21.69
N ALA A 76 -2.62 13.06 -21.90
CA ALA A 76 -1.39 13.06 -22.68
C ALA A 76 -0.13 12.92 -21.81
N TYR A 77 1.00 12.59 -22.45
CA TYR A 77 2.29 12.37 -21.78
C TYR A 77 2.81 13.61 -21.05
N ASP A 78 2.47 14.81 -21.49
CA ASP A 78 2.86 16.09 -20.88
C ASP A 78 1.92 16.53 -19.74
N GLN A 79 0.81 15.81 -19.51
CA GLN A 79 -0.22 16.17 -18.55
C GLN A 79 -0.02 15.55 -17.16
N GLY A 80 1.22 15.23 -16.77
CA GLY A 80 1.52 14.54 -15.50
C GLY A 80 1.06 15.27 -14.24
N LYS A 81 1.12 16.61 -14.20
CA LYS A 81 0.56 17.38 -13.08
C LYS A 81 -0.95 17.18 -12.98
N ARG A 82 -1.65 17.33 -14.11
CA ARG A 82 -3.10 17.17 -14.16
C ARG A 82 -3.52 15.75 -13.78
N ALA A 83 -2.75 14.75 -14.22
CA ALA A 83 -2.92 13.37 -13.82
C ALA A 83 -2.89 13.18 -12.30
N LYS A 84 -1.92 13.80 -11.61
CA LYS A 84 -1.86 13.79 -10.14
C LYS A 84 -3.06 14.47 -9.49
N ASP A 85 -3.49 15.62 -10.01
CA ASP A 85 -4.66 16.34 -9.48
C ASP A 85 -5.94 15.50 -9.60
N VAL A 86 -6.11 14.78 -10.71
CA VAL A 86 -7.24 13.85 -10.91
C VAL A 86 -7.11 12.63 -10.00
N ALA A 87 -5.92 12.04 -9.92
CA ALA A 87 -5.65 10.87 -9.09
C ALA A 87 -5.91 11.15 -7.60
N GLN A 88 -5.52 12.34 -7.13
CA GLN A 88 -5.81 12.79 -5.76
C GLN A 88 -7.31 12.78 -5.47
N ARG A 89 -8.11 13.44 -6.32
CA ARG A 89 -9.58 13.50 -6.17
C ARG A 89 -10.21 12.11 -6.20
N ALA A 90 -9.73 11.23 -7.08
CA ALA A 90 -10.22 9.85 -7.16
C ALA A 90 -9.88 9.05 -5.88
N CYS A 91 -8.68 9.23 -5.34
CA CYS A 91 -8.30 8.58 -4.09
C CYS A 91 -9.13 9.08 -2.91
N ASP A 92 -9.38 10.39 -2.84
CA ASP A 92 -10.24 10.99 -1.82
C ASP A 92 -11.68 10.42 -1.90
N GLN A 93 -12.25 10.29 -3.10
CA GLN A 93 -13.54 9.62 -3.32
C GLN A 93 -13.51 8.14 -2.92
N ALA A 94 -12.39 7.47 -3.15
CA ALA A 94 -12.13 6.10 -2.71
C ALA A 94 -11.83 5.98 -1.20
N ARG A 95 -12.04 7.06 -0.43
CA ARG A 95 -11.81 7.18 1.02
C ARG A 95 -10.38 6.84 1.44
N GLY A 96 -9.42 7.06 0.56
CA GLY A 96 -8.00 6.94 0.85
C GLY A 96 -7.32 8.29 1.04
N ARG A 97 -6.00 8.24 1.21
CA ARG A 97 -5.08 9.35 1.25
C ARG A 97 -4.14 9.24 0.06
N PHE A 98 -4.13 10.28 -0.77
CA PHE A 98 -3.25 10.34 -1.92
C PHE A 98 -1.78 10.45 -1.49
N GLN A 99 -0.90 9.73 -2.19
CA GLN A 99 0.54 9.76 -1.99
C GLN A 99 1.21 10.57 -3.10
N PRO A 100 1.49 11.88 -2.90
CA PRO A 100 2.00 12.75 -3.96
C PRO A 100 3.41 12.39 -4.45
N GLN A 101 4.16 11.66 -3.62
CA GLN A 101 5.50 11.16 -3.86
C GLN A 101 5.54 9.88 -4.69
N ALA A 102 4.41 9.18 -4.87
CA ALA A 102 4.34 8.03 -5.77
C ALA A 102 4.67 8.46 -7.21
N LEU A 103 5.55 7.69 -7.84
CA LEU A 103 5.95 7.89 -9.22
C LEU A 103 4.78 7.52 -10.14
N GLY A 104 4.53 8.40 -11.11
CA GLY A 104 3.60 8.14 -12.19
C GLY A 104 4.34 7.62 -13.42
N ARG A 105 3.76 6.63 -14.09
CA ARG A 105 4.17 6.25 -15.46
C ARG A 105 3.04 6.53 -16.44
N PHE A 106 3.40 6.97 -17.64
CA PHE A 106 2.46 7.11 -18.73
C PHE A 106 2.52 5.88 -19.63
N ALA A 107 1.36 5.31 -19.97
CA ALA A 107 1.24 4.22 -20.92
C ALA A 107 -0.13 4.26 -21.58
N GLY A 108 -0.23 4.02 -22.90
CA GLY A 108 -1.53 3.78 -23.54
C GLY A 108 -2.62 4.84 -23.32
N ASN A 109 -2.27 6.14 -23.24
CA ASN A 109 -3.15 7.28 -22.92
C ASN A 109 -3.57 7.45 -21.45
N GLU A 110 -3.02 6.63 -20.56
CA GLU A 110 -3.27 6.71 -19.13
C GLU A 110 -2.02 7.06 -18.33
N TRP A 111 -2.24 7.75 -17.22
CA TRP A 111 -1.26 7.88 -16.15
C TRP A 111 -1.56 6.87 -15.05
N ILE A 112 -0.54 6.16 -14.62
CA ILE A 112 -0.63 5.06 -13.67
C ILE A 112 0.24 5.40 -12.46
N PHE A 113 -0.38 5.40 -11.29
CA PHE A 113 0.25 5.69 -9.99
C PHE A 113 0.11 4.46 -9.09
N GLU A 114 1.10 3.58 -9.13
CA GLU A 114 1.21 2.43 -8.23
C GLU A 114 1.51 2.95 -6.81
N GLY A 115 0.86 2.39 -5.78
CA GLY A 115 0.94 2.92 -4.42
C GLY A 115 0.39 4.34 -4.25
N GLY A 116 -0.40 4.85 -5.21
CA GLY A 116 -0.88 6.23 -5.20
C GLY A 116 -1.97 6.54 -4.16
N CYS A 117 -2.67 5.51 -3.64
CA CYS A 117 -3.81 5.70 -2.72
C CYS A 117 -3.76 4.74 -1.52
N ALA A 118 -3.57 5.26 -0.30
CA ALA A 118 -3.52 4.47 0.94
C ALA A 118 -4.77 4.63 1.82
#